data_AF-A0A5D4SAP4-F1
#
_entry.id   AF-A0A5D4SAP4-F1
#
_cell.length_a   1.000
_cell.length_b   1.000
_cell.length_c   1.000
_cell.angle_alpha   90.00
_cell.angle_beta   90.00
_cell.angle_gamma   90.00
#
_symmetry.space_group_name_H-M   'P 1'
#
loop_
_entity.id
_entity.type
_entity.pdbx_description
1 polymer ?
#
loop_
_entity_poly.entity_id
_entity_poly.type
_entity_poly.pdbx_seq_one_letter_code
_entity_poly.pdbx_strand_id
1 'polypeptide(L)'
;MNKKEIEKLEDLIVAVLLSQTSIHKTHSGRSVVFKLKERKVSIFLDYLQRFNLTSQFEYSPLTLEAYIRPSLMLEHILKVWIKEDKVQVIDPSTLRLNAYFMWIALFGEKTTTGVAVPTELDSNLQYTLKNLFEDQFDTTLYRGQLMQISPFNPIMLHAIKSNRPLEESMELSYLMPQKEKEYLKEKVYELEEERANYAY
;
A
#
# COMPACT_ATOMS: atom_id res chain seq x y z
N MET A 1 19.59 -11.01 -4.52
CA MET A 1 18.61 -10.56 -3.51
C MET A 1 18.40 -11.66 -2.49
N ASN A 2 18.33 -11.30 -1.22
CA ASN A 2 17.95 -12.23 -0.15
C ASN A 2 16.41 -12.41 -0.10
N LYS A 3 15.92 -13.39 0.67
CA LYS A 3 14.48 -13.69 0.78
C LYS A 3 13.65 -12.48 1.18
N LYS A 4 14.12 -11.69 2.14
CA LYS A 4 13.41 -10.50 2.63
C LYS A 4 13.28 -9.42 1.55
N GLU A 5 14.33 -9.18 0.78
CA GLU A 5 14.31 -8.23 -0.36
C GLU A 5 13.32 -8.69 -1.43
N ILE A 6 13.26 -10.00 -1.71
CA ILE A 6 12.32 -10.60 -2.65
C ILE A 6 10.87 -10.34 -2.20
N GLU A 7 10.54 -10.63 -0.95
CA GLU A 7 9.21 -10.38 -0.39
C GLU A 7 8.84 -8.89 -0.43
N LYS A 8 9.79 -8.00 -0.13
CA LYS A 8 9.53 -6.55 -0.17
C LYS A 8 9.36 -6.00 -1.58
N LEU A 9 10.07 -6.54 -2.55
CA LEU A 9 9.85 -6.22 -3.96
C LEU A 9 8.45 -6.66 -4.41
N GLU A 10 8.07 -7.89 -4.07
CA GLU A 10 6.75 -8.43 -4.40
C GLU A 10 5.62 -7.63 -3.74
N ASP A 11 5.74 -7.28 -2.46
CA ASP A 11 4.77 -6.44 -1.75
C ASP A 11 4.55 -5.10 -2.47
N LEU A 12 5.63 -4.48 -2.93
CA LEU A 12 5.58 -3.19 -3.61
C LEU A 12 4.99 -3.31 -5.02
N ILE A 13 5.34 -4.35 -5.78
CA ILE A 13 4.74 -4.62 -7.08
C ILE A 13 3.23 -4.82 -6.93
N VAL A 14 2.80 -5.64 -5.97
CA VAL A 14 1.38 -5.89 -5.71
C VAL A 14 0.67 -4.60 -5.30
N ALA A 15 1.24 -3.82 -4.38
CA ALA A 15 0.69 -2.53 -3.97
C ALA A 15 0.49 -1.55 -5.15
N VAL A 16 1.45 -1.53 -6.07
CA VAL A 16 1.38 -0.75 -7.32
C VAL A 16 0.26 -1.28 -8.20
N LEU A 17 0.17 -2.59 -8.45
CA LEU A 17 -0.86 -3.17 -9.33
C LEU A 17 -2.31 -2.95 -8.83
N LEU A 18 -2.51 -2.76 -7.53
CA LEU A 18 -3.83 -2.43 -6.97
C LEU A 18 -4.28 -0.98 -7.25
N SER A 19 -3.35 -0.10 -7.65
CA SER A 19 -3.63 1.31 -7.94
C SER A 19 -3.76 1.58 -9.45
N GLN A 20 -3.65 2.86 -9.85
CA GLN A 20 -3.67 3.25 -11.26
C GLN A 20 -2.27 3.09 -11.86
N THR A 21 -2.15 2.18 -12.83
CA THR A 21 -0.86 1.83 -13.43
C THR A 21 -0.97 1.63 -14.93
N SER A 22 0.17 1.67 -15.62
CA SER A 22 0.25 1.37 -17.04
C SER A 22 1.34 0.33 -17.29
N ILE A 23 1.02 -0.67 -18.11
CA ILE A 23 1.95 -1.75 -18.46
C ILE A 23 2.54 -1.46 -19.84
N HIS A 24 3.86 -1.34 -19.91
CA HIS A 24 4.58 -1.05 -21.14
C HIS A 24 5.35 -2.30 -21.57
N LYS A 25 5.25 -2.67 -22.84
CA LYS A 25 5.99 -3.79 -23.42
C LYS A 25 7.24 -3.25 -24.12
N THR A 26 8.41 -3.74 -23.72
CA THR A 26 9.69 -3.46 -24.37
C THR A 26 10.28 -4.77 -24.91
N HIS A 27 11.40 -4.67 -25.64
CA HIS A 27 12.14 -5.86 -26.09
C HIS A 27 12.71 -6.71 -24.94
N SER A 28 12.90 -6.12 -23.75
CA SER A 28 13.46 -6.79 -22.58
C SER A 28 12.40 -7.35 -21.61
N GLY A 29 11.11 -7.13 -21.89
CA GLY A 29 9.99 -7.62 -21.09
C GLY A 29 8.93 -6.54 -20.86
N ARG A 30 8.07 -6.76 -19.86
CA ARG A 30 7.07 -5.79 -19.41
C ARG A 30 7.63 -4.94 -18.28
N SER A 31 7.36 -3.65 -18.34
CA SER A 31 7.55 -2.70 -17.25
C SER A 31 6.21 -2.18 -16.76
N VAL A 32 6.17 -1.76 -15.49
CA VAL A 32 4.99 -1.13 -14.88
C VAL A 32 5.32 0.31 -14.55
N VAL A 33 4.45 1.22 -14.98
CA VAL A 33 4.58 2.66 -14.74
C VAL A 33 3.46 3.09 -13.81
N PHE A 34 3.80 3.92 -12.82
CA PHE A 34 2.84 4.49 -11.89
C PHE A 34 3.26 5.90 -11.49
N LYS A 35 2.28 6.72 -11.14
CA LYS A 35 2.50 8.11 -10.74
C LYS A 35 2.36 8.26 -9.23
N LEU A 36 3.28 9.01 -8.63
CA LEU A 36 3.25 9.37 -7.23
C LEU A 36 2.89 10.85 -7.08
N LYS A 37 2.27 11.20 -5.94
CA LYS A 37 2.20 12.59 -5.50
C LYS A 37 3.54 12.97 -4.88
N GLU A 38 3.95 14.22 -5.02
CA GLU A 38 5.24 14.73 -4.54
C GLU A 38 5.56 14.33 -3.09
N ARG A 39 4.60 14.53 -2.18
CA ARG A 39 4.71 14.13 -0.77
C ARG A 39 4.97 12.64 -0.51
N LYS A 40 4.63 11.76 -1.46
CA LYS A 40 4.72 10.30 -1.34
C LYS A 40 6.07 9.78 -1.83
N VAL A 41 6.85 10.64 -2.50
CA VAL A 41 8.14 10.30 -3.08
C VAL A 41 9.14 9.92 -1.99
N SER A 42 9.17 10.64 -0.86
CA SER A 42 10.08 10.31 0.25
C SER A 42 9.83 8.90 0.79
N ILE A 43 8.57 8.53 0.97
CA ILE A 43 8.15 7.20 1.44
C ILE A 43 8.61 6.12 0.46
N PHE A 44 8.41 6.35 -0.84
CA PHE A 44 8.84 5.42 -1.88
C PHE A 44 10.36 5.24 -1.89
N LEU A 45 11.12 6.34 -1.91
CA LEU A 45 12.58 6.30 -1.97
C LEU A 45 13.19 5.68 -0.69
N ASP A 46 12.67 6.02 0.49
CA ASP A 46 13.07 5.38 1.76
C ASP A 46 12.82 3.87 1.71
N TYR A 47 11.65 3.44 1.23
CA TYR A 47 11.33 2.03 1.09
C TYR A 47 12.33 1.30 0.17
N LEU A 48 12.65 1.90 -0.99
CA LEU A 48 13.61 1.32 -1.93
C LEU A 48 15.00 1.21 -1.31
N GLN A 49 15.48 2.27 -0.65
CA GLN A 49 16.81 2.29 -0.04
C GLN A 49 16.91 1.28 1.09
N ARG A 50 15.93 1.25 2.01
CA ARG A 50 15.91 0.36 3.17
C ARG A 50 15.94 -1.13 2.81
N PHE A 51 15.38 -1.49 1.66
CA PHE A 51 15.31 -2.87 1.19
C PHE A 51 16.20 -3.15 -0.03
N ASN A 52 17.16 -2.27 -0.35
CA ASN A 52 18.09 -2.42 -1.47
C ASN A 52 17.41 -2.69 -2.83
N LEU A 53 16.26 -2.05 -3.08
CA LEU A 53 15.45 -2.25 -4.29
C LEU A 53 15.72 -1.20 -5.38
N THR A 54 16.63 -0.26 -5.17
CA THR A 54 16.85 0.88 -6.09
C THR A 54 17.19 0.45 -7.51
N SER A 55 17.89 -0.68 -7.71
CA SER A 55 18.26 -1.14 -9.06
C SER A 55 17.10 -1.66 -9.91
N GLN A 56 15.94 -1.90 -9.30
CA GLN A 56 14.74 -2.50 -9.88
C GLN A 56 13.76 -1.42 -10.31
N PHE A 57 14.01 -0.17 -9.96
CA PHE A 57 13.14 0.96 -10.25
C PHE A 57 13.90 2.10 -10.94
N GLU A 58 13.17 2.88 -11.72
CA GLU A 58 13.60 4.19 -12.19
C GLU A 58 12.56 5.21 -11.73
N TYR A 59 13.00 6.41 -11.36
CA TYR A 59 12.11 7.47 -10.91
C TYR A 59 12.46 8.78 -11.60
N SER A 60 11.44 9.44 -12.15
CA SER A 60 11.55 10.73 -12.80
C SER A 60 11.01 11.83 -11.87
N PRO A 61 11.86 12.69 -11.29
CA PRO A 61 11.39 13.79 -10.44
C PRO A 61 10.61 14.85 -11.22
N LEU A 62 10.75 14.91 -12.55
CA LEU A 62 10.04 15.88 -13.40
C LEU A 62 8.59 15.49 -13.64
N THR A 63 8.32 14.19 -13.83
CA THR A 63 6.97 13.68 -14.11
C THR A 63 6.29 13.07 -12.87
N LEU A 64 7.05 12.86 -11.79
CA LEU A 64 6.67 12.11 -10.59
C LEU A 64 6.27 10.66 -10.90
N GLU A 65 6.79 10.12 -12.00
CA GLU A 65 6.54 8.74 -12.41
C GLU A 65 7.67 7.84 -11.94
N ALA A 66 7.27 6.66 -11.48
CA ALA A 66 8.17 5.57 -11.17
C ALA A 66 7.90 4.40 -12.11
N TYR A 67 8.98 3.71 -12.45
CA TYR A 67 9.02 2.62 -13.41
C TYR A 67 9.58 1.39 -12.72
N ILE A 68 8.86 0.28 -12.73
CA ILE A 68 9.38 -1.02 -12.32
C ILE A 68 10.06 -1.63 -13.56
N ARG A 69 11.37 -1.86 -13.46
CA ARG A 69 12.14 -2.45 -14.55
C ARG A 69 11.71 -3.90 -14.82
N PRO A 70 11.80 -4.35 -16.09
CA PRO A 70 11.58 -5.75 -16.43
C PRO A 70 12.46 -6.67 -15.58
N SER A 71 11.84 -7.67 -14.97
CA SER A 71 12.52 -8.68 -14.15
C SER A 71 11.72 -9.97 -14.11
N LEU A 72 12.36 -11.10 -13.79
CA LEU A 72 11.69 -12.39 -13.68
C LEU A 72 10.57 -12.38 -12.63
N MET A 73 10.77 -11.66 -11.52
CA MET A 73 9.75 -11.50 -10.48
C MET A 73 8.52 -10.73 -11.01
N LEU A 74 8.77 -9.59 -11.66
CA LEU A 74 7.69 -8.81 -12.25
C LEU A 74 6.92 -9.64 -13.29
N GLU A 75 7.61 -10.34 -14.18
CA GLU A 75 6.98 -11.20 -15.18
C GLU A 75 6.13 -12.32 -14.57
N HIS A 76 6.59 -12.91 -13.47
CA HIS A 76 5.85 -13.93 -12.75
C HIS A 76 4.53 -13.38 -12.20
N ILE A 77 4.58 -12.25 -11.47
CA ILE A 77 3.39 -11.60 -10.92
C ILE A 77 2.44 -11.17 -12.04
N LEU A 78 2.96 -10.51 -13.08
CA LEU A 78 2.15 -10.06 -14.21
C LEU A 78 1.52 -11.23 -14.97
N LYS A 79 2.15 -12.39 -15.04
CA LYS A 79 1.55 -13.59 -15.68
C LYS A 79 0.35 -14.11 -14.90
N VAL A 80 0.36 -13.97 -13.57
CA VAL A 80 -0.73 -14.42 -12.69
C VAL A 80 -1.85 -13.37 -12.61
N TRP A 81 -1.49 -12.09 -12.45
CA TRP A 81 -2.44 -11.02 -12.15
C TRP A 81 -3.04 -10.35 -13.40
N ILE A 82 -2.30 -10.32 -14.52
CA ILE A 82 -2.65 -9.51 -15.69
C ILE A 82 -3.12 -10.37 -16.86
N LYS A 83 -4.24 -9.97 -17.45
CA LYS A 83 -4.68 -10.42 -18.78
C LYS A 83 -5.14 -9.20 -19.57
N GLU A 84 -4.79 -9.16 -20.86
CA GLU A 84 -5.14 -8.02 -21.75
C GLU A 84 -4.70 -6.65 -21.19
N ASP A 85 -3.48 -6.62 -20.63
CA ASP A 85 -2.84 -5.44 -20.04
C ASP A 85 -3.62 -4.78 -18.88
N LYS A 86 -4.55 -5.53 -18.27
CA LYS A 86 -5.30 -5.12 -17.05
C LYS A 86 -5.23 -6.19 -15.96
N VAL A 87 -5.33 -5.76 -14.71
CA VAL A 87 -5.50 -6.68 -13.58
C VAL A 87 -6.83 -7.40 -13.70
N GLN A 88 -6.78 -8.72 -13.69
CA GLN A 88 -7.91 -9.62 -13.92
C GLN A 88 -8.03 -10.67 -12.81
N VAL A 89 -7.00 -10.82 -11.99
CA VAL A 89 -6.95 -11.74 -10.84
C VAL A 89 -6.22 -11.06 -9.68
N ILE A 90 -6.73 -11.24 -8.47
CA ILE A 90 -6.01 -10.93 -7.22
C ILE A 90 -5.65 -12.26 -6.58
N ASP A 91 -4.34 -12.52 -6.43
CA ASP A 91 -3.84 -13.70 -5.73
C ASP A 91 -3.69 -13.40 -4.23
N PRO A 92 -4.48 -14.02 -3.34
CA PRO A 92 -4.37 -13.78 -1.91
C PRO A 92 -3.00 -14.16 -1.33
N SER A 93 -2.27 -15.09 -1.98
CA SER A 93 -1.00 -15.59 -1.46
C SER A 93 0.14 -14.56 -1.51
N THR A 94 0.05 -13.59 -2.44
CA THR A 94 1.02 -12.51 -2.59
C THR A 94 0.57 -11.21 -1.90
N LEU A 95 -0.69 -11.15 -1.46
CA LEU A 95 -1.30 -9.97 -0.85
C LEU A 95 -1.10 -9.93 0.67
N ARG A 96 0.15 -9.72 1.08
CA ARG A 96 0.53 -9.63 2.50
C ARG A 96 0.16 -8.28 3.11
N LEU A 97 0.12 -8.23 4.45
CA LEU A 97 -0.16 -7.02 5.22
C LEU A 97 0.68 -5.80 4.78
N ASN A 98 1.95 -6.04 4.44
CA ASN A 98 2.85 -4.99 3.98
C ASN A 98 2.47 -4.40 2.61
N ALA A 99 1.88 -5.19 1.70
CA ALA A 99 1.39 -4.70 0.43
C ALA A 99 0.23 -3.71 0.64
N TYR A 100 -0.69 -4.00 1.57
CA TYR A 100 -1.76 -3.06 1.93
C TYR A 100 -1.23 -1.75 2.52
N PHE A 101 -0.26 -1.82 3.44
CA PHE A 101 0.35 -0.61 3.98
C PHE A 101 1.02 0.23 2.91
N MET A 102 1.75 -0.38 1.97
CA MET A 102 2.38 0.35 0.87
C MET A 102 1.35 0.92 -0.10
N TRP A 103 0.29 0.18 -0.40
CA TRP A 103 -0.79 0.64 -1.25
C TRP A 103 -1.44 1.91 -0.67
N ILE A 104 -1.78 1.88 0.62
CA ILE A 104 -2.36 3.04 1.31
C ILE A 104 -1.35 4.18 1.45
N ALA A 105 -0.11 3.87 1.88
CA ALA A 105 0.90 4.89 2.10
C ALA A 105 1.26 5.62 0.81
N LEU A 106 1.39 4.93 -0.32
CA LEU A 106 1.78 5.54 -1.60
C LEU A 106 0.61 6.19 -2.33
N PHE A 107 -0.58 5.58 -2.31
CA PHE A 107 -1.69 6.00 -3.17
C PHE A 107 -2.89 6.57 -2.40
N GLY A 108 -2.93 6.43 -1.08
CA GLY A 108 -4.02 6.92 -0.25
C GLY A 108 -4.10 8.44 -0.19
N GLU A 109 -5.33 8.94 -0.18
CA GLU A 109 -5.70 10.34 -0.12
C GLU A 109 -6.65 10.58 1.05
N LYS A 110 -6.40 11.66 1.79
CA LYS A 110 -7.24 12.05 2.92
C LYS A 110 -8.60 12.55 2.40
N THR A 111 -9.67 12.02 2.96
CA THR A 111 -11.04 12.55 2.78
C THR A 111 -11.58 13.08 4.10
N THR A 112 -12.79 13.63 4.09
CA THR A 112 -13.45 14.11 5.31
C THR A 112 -13.85 12.98 6.27
N THR A 113 -14.18 11.80 5.73
CA THR A 113 -14.74 10.68 6.49
C THR A 113 -13.87 9.42 6.49
N GLY A 114 -12.68 9.47 5.89
CA GLY A 114 -11.77 8.32 5.81
C GLY A 114 -10.60 8.55 4.88
N VAL A 115 -10.12 7.48 4.26
CA VAL A 115 -9.02 7.50 3.29
C VAL A 115 -9.48 6.88 1.98
N ALA A 116 -9.29 7.58 0.87
CA ALA A 116 -9.62 7.10 -0.46
C ALA A 116 -8.35 6.64 -1.19
N VAL A 117 -8.41 5.51 -1.90
CA VAL A 117 -7.30 5.01 -2.71
C VAL A 117 -7.80 4.78 -4.15
N PRO A 118 -7.19 5.43 -5.16
CA PRO A 118 -7.59 5.26 -6.55
C PRO A 118 -7.23 3.86 -7.06
N THR A 119 -8.09 3.29 -7.91
CA THR A 119 -7.88 1.97 -8.51
C THR A 119 -8.49 1.86 -9.91
N GLU A 120 -7.95 0.97 -10.73
CA GLU A 120 -8.52 0.58 -12.04
C GLU A 120 -9.14 -0.82 -12.03
N LEU A 121 -9.22 -1.45 -10.84
CA LEU A 121 -9.84 -2.76 -10.67
C LEU A 121 -11.32 -2.72 -11.08
N ASP A 122 -11.79 -3.78 -11.72
CA ASP A 122 -13.21 -3.93 -12.01
C ASP A 122 -14.04 -4.20 -10.73
N SER A 123 -15.36 -4.17 -10.85
CA SER A 123 -16.28 -4.34 -9.71
C SER A 123 -16.11 -5.67 -8.95
N ASN A 124 -15.75 -6.75 -9.66
CA ASN A 124 -15.58 -8.08 -9.07
C ASN A 124 -14.25 -8.18 -8.31
N LEU A 125 -13.19 -7.60 -8.87
CA LEU A 125 -11.89 -7.51 -8.22
C LEU A 125 -11.92 -6.56 -7.03
N GLN A 126 -12.63 -5.44 -7.12
CA GLN A 126 -12.87 -4.56 -5.98
C GLN A 126 -13.63 -5.28 -4.84
N TYR A 127 -14.59 -6.15 -5.19
CA TYR A 127 -15.28 -6.98 -4.20
C TYR A 127 -14.34 -8.01 -3.56
N THR A 128 -13.49 -8.64 -4.36
CA THR A 128 -12.46 -9.58 -3.86
C THR A 128 -11.48 -8.87 -2.93
N LEU A 129 -10.94 -7.72 -3.35
CA LEU A 129 -10.02 -6.90 -2.55
C LEU A 129 -10.68 -6.46 -1.24
N LYS A 130 -11.95 -6.03 -1.30
CA LYS A 130 -12.73 -5.69 -0.10
C LYS A 130 -12.74 -6.84 0.90
N ASN A 131 -13.16 -8.03 0.49
CA ASN A 131 -13.26 -9.15 1.42
C ASN A 131 -11.89 -9.50 2.03
N LEU A 132 -10.85 -9.60 1.19
CA LEU A 132 -9.48 -9.89 1.66
C LEU A 132 -8.93 -8.80 2.58
N PHE A 133 -9.33 -7.54 2.37
CA PHE A 133 -8.92 -6.41 3.20
C PHE A 133 -9.62 -6.40 4.56
N GLU A 134 -10.94 -6.60 4.56
CA GLU A 134 -11.77 -6.65 5.78
C GLU A 134 -11.44 -7.87 6.65
N ASP A 135 -10.91 -8.95 6.05
CA ASP A 135 -10.36 -10.09 6.80
C ASP A 135 -9.05 -9.75 7.53
N GLN A 136 -8.29 -8.76 7.06
CA GLN A 136 -6.99 -8.37 7.63
C GLN A 136 -7.08 -7.19 8.59
N PHE A 137 -8.07 -6.32 8.38
CA PHE A 137 -8.29 -5.11 9.15
C PHE A 137 -9.75 -5.06 9.59
N ASP A 138 -9.98 -4.78 10.87
CA ASP A 138 -11.32 -4.59 11.45
C ASP A 138 -11.96 -3.25 11.01
N THR A 139 -11.98 -2.96 9.71
CA THR A 139 -12.55 -1.76 9.09
C THR A 139 -13.27 -2.09 7.79
N THR A 140 -14.10 -1.17 7.28
CA THR A 140 -14.79 -1.32 6.01
C THR A 140 -14.02 -0.70 4.84
N LEU A 141 -13.91 -1.45 3.75
CA LEU A 141 -13.50 -0.96 2.44
C LEU A 141 -14.72 -0.82 1.52
N TYR A 142 -15.07 0.41 1.19
CA TYR A 142 -16.12 0.76 0.26
C TYR A 142 -15.57 0.76 -1.17
N ARG A 143 -16.29 0.08 -2.07
CA ARG A 143 -15.93 -0.05 -3.49
C ARG A 143 -16.23 1.25 -4.25
N GLY A 144 -15.52 1.46 -5.35
CA GLY A 144 -15.62 2.63 -6.21
C GLY A 144 -14.31 2.86 -6.97
N GLN A 145 -14.30 3.81 -7.90
CA GLN A 145 -13.05 4.25 -8.56
C GLN A 145 -12.02 4.79 -7.56
N LEU A 146 -12.53 5.36 -6.47
CA LEU A 146 -11.79 5.70 -5.27
C LEU A 146 -12.30 4.78 -4.17
N MET A 147 -11.59 3.67 -3.91
CA MET A 147 -11.97 2.76 -2.85
C MET A 147 -11.74 3.45 -1.51
N GLN A 148 -12.77 3.53 -0.68
CA GLN A 148 -12.76 4.32 0.55
C GLN A 148 -12.64 3.41 1.76
N ILE A 149 -11.71 3.72 2.64
CA ILE A 149 -11.51 3.07 3.93
C ILE A 149 -12.15 3.95 5.00
N SER A 150 -13.12 3.42 5.73
CA SER A 150 -13.72 4.12 6.87
C SER A 150 -14.35 3.11 7.84
N PRO A 151 -14.02 3.15 9.15
CA PRO A 151 -13.09 4.09 9.79
C PRO A 151 -11.60 3.72 9.56
N PHE A 152 -10.69 4.69 9.49
CA PHE A 152 -9.26 4.43 9.24
C PHE A 152 -8.46 4.01 10.48
N ASN A 153 -8.99 4.25 11.69
CA ASN A 153 -8.31 3.96 12.95
C ASN A 153 -7.77 2.51 13.13
N PRO A 154 -8.40 1.42 12.64
CA PRO A 154 -7.88 0.08 12.88
C PRO A 154 -6.57 -0.14 12.13
N ILE A 155 -6.44 0.43 10.93
CA ILE A 155 -5.21 0.36 10.14
C ILE A 155 -4.05 1.04 10.85
N MET A 156 -4.29 2.20 11.45
CA MET A 156 -3.27 2.90 12.23
C MET A 156 -2.86 2.11 13.47
N LEU A 157 -3.82 1.48 14.17
CA LEU A 157 -3.50 0.59 15.29
C LEU A 157 -2.63 -0.60 14.85
N HIS A 158 -2.94 -1.20 13.70
CA HIS A 158 -2.09 -2.25 13.12
C HIS A 158 -0.70 -1.71 12.74
N ALA A 159 -0.61 -0.48 12.21
CA ALA A 159 0.67 0.14 11.88
C ALA A 159 1.54 0.37 13.12
N ILE A 160 0.94 0.83 14.22
CA ILE A 160 1.63 1.01 15.51
C ILE A 160 2.10 -0.36 16.05
N LYS A 161 1.20 -1.35 16.10
CA LYS A 161 1.52 -2.70 16.60
C LYS A 161 2.63 -3.40 15.81
N SER A 162 2.73 -3.11 14.50
CA SER A 162 3.74 -3.69 13.61
C SER A 162 5.04 -2.87 13.52
N ASN A 163 5.19 -1.81 14.34
CA ASN A 163 6.34 -0.91 14.34
C ASN A 163 6.69 -0.43 12.92
N ARG A 164 5.70 0.13 12.21
CA ARG A 164 5.93 0.64 10.87
C ARG A 164 7.04 1.71 10.87
N PRO A 165 7.83 1.79 9.80
CA PRO A 165 8.83 2.84 9.64
C PRO A 165 8.24 4.25 9.78
N LEU A 166 9.08 5.20 10.17
CA LEU A 166 8.65 6.55 10.53
C LEU A 166 7.91 7.27 9.38
N GLU A 167 8.48 7.29 8.18
CA GLU A 167 7.90 7.96 7.00
C GLU A 167 6.50 7.43 6.68
N GLU A 168 6.32 6.11 6.73
CA GLU A 168 5.02 5.48 6.52
C GLU A 168 4.04 5.80 7.64
N SER A 169 4.50 5.78 8.90
CA SER A 169 3.68 6.10 10.06
C SER A 169 3.21 7.55 10.06
N MET A 170 4.08 8.48 9.65
CA MET A 170 3.75 9.89 9.48
C MET A 170 2.69 10.08 8.40
N GLU A 171 2.80 9.35 7.28
CA GLU A 171 1.81 9.40 6.21
C GLU A 171 0.46 8.84 6.66
N LEU A 172 0.44 7.65 7.28
CA LEU A 172 -0.80 7.05 7.79
C LEU A 172 -1.48 7.96 8.84
N SER A 173 -0.69 8.56 9.73
CA SER A 173 -1.17 9.56 10.67
C SER A 173 -1.73 10.79 9.95
N TYR A 174 -1.08 11.29 8.91
CA TYR A 174 -1.62 12.40 8.13
C TYR A 174 -2.99 12.06 7.51
N LEU A 175 -3.09 10.87 6.88
CA LEU A 175 -4.26 10.41 6.15
C LEU A 175 -5.49 10.26 7.05
N MET A 176 -5.28 9.95 8.33
CA MET A 176 -6.36 9.82 9.30
C MET A 176 -7.21 11.10 9.41
N PRO A 177 -8.55 11.01 9.34
CA PRO A 177 -9.46 12.11 9.64
C PRO A 177 -9.30 12.63 11.07
N GLN A 178 -9.53 13.93 11.28
CA GLN A 178 -9.27 14.57 12.58
C GLN A 178 -10.06 13.93 13.73
N LYS A 179 -11.36 13.63 13.51
CA LYS A 179 -12.22 12.97 14.49
C LYS A 179 -11.67 11.62 14.95
N GLU A 180 -11.09 10.85 14.03
CA GLU A 180 -10.51 9.56 14.35
C GLU A 180 -9.19 9.68 15.11
N LYS A 181 -8.42 10.74 14.88
CA LYS A 181 -7.19 11.02 15.65
C LYS A 181 -7.50 11.28 17.12
N GLU A 182 -8.57 12.02 17.39
CA GLU A 182 -9.02 12.33 18.75
C GLU A 182 -9.39 11.04 19.49
N TYR A 183 -10.22 10.19 18.86
CA TYR A 183 -10.54 8.87 19.40
C TYR A 183 -9.31 7.97 19.62
N LEU A 184 -8.35 7.99 18.69
CA LEU A 184 -7.13 7.18 18.81
C LEU A 184 -6.27 7.63 20.00
N LYS A 185 -6.20 8.94 20.29
CA LYS A 185 -5.43 9.47 21.43
C LYS A 185 -5.98 8.94 22.76
N GLU A 186 -7.30 8.91 22.90
CA GLU A 186 -7.97 8.35 24.09
C GLU A 186 -7.61 6.87 24.27
N LYS A 187 -7.72 6.08 23.20
CA LYS A 187 -7.36 4.64 23.17
C LYS A 187 -5.89 4.36 23.51
N VAL A 188 -4.95 5.15 22.98
CA VAL A 188 -3.52 4.97 23.25
C VAL A 188 -3.20 5.31 24.70
N TYR A 189 -3.80 6.36 25.23
CA TYR A 189 -3.66 6.73 26.64
C TYR A 189 -4.12 5.60 27.57
N GLU A 190 -5.30 5.01 27.30
CA GLU A 190 -5.80 3.82 28.04
C GLU A 190 -4.79 2.65 28.01
N LEU A 191 -4.23 2.34 26.84
CA LEU A 191 -3.25 1.26 26.68
C LEU A 191 -1.92 1.52 27.42
N GLU A 192 -1.49 2.78 27.49
CA GLU A 192 -0.29 3.17 28.24
C GLU A 192 -0.53 3.11 29.74
N GLU A 193 -1.70 3.54 30.22
CA GLU A 193 -2.10 3.41 31.63
C GLU A 193 -2.19 1.94 32.06
N GLU A 194 -2.80 1.07 31.24
CA GLU A 194 -2.82 -0.37 31.50
C GLU A 194 -1.39 -0.93 31.63
N ARG A 195 -0.50 -0.61 30.68
CA ARG A 195 0.90 -1.06 30.73
C ARG A 195 1.64 -0.58 31.97
N ALA A 196 1.39 0.64 32.41
CA ALA A 196 1.98 1.18 33.63
C ALA A 196 1.46 0.47 34.88
N ASN A 197 0.18 0.12 34.92
CA ASN A 197 -0.46 -0.57 36.05
C ASN A 197 -0.03 -2.04 36.18
N TYR A 198 0.33 -2.71 35.08
CA TYR A 198 0.83 -4.09 35.08
C TYR A 198 2.37 -4.21 35.21
N ALA A 199 3.09 -3.09 35.28
CA ALA A 199 4.55 -3.07 35.46
C ALA A 199 4.99 -3.01 36.94
N TYR A 200 4.03 -3.01 37.87
CA TYR A 200 4.21 -3.07 39.33
C TYR A 200 3.59 -4.35 39.90
#